data_AF-Q6MQZ3-F1
#
_entry.id   AF-Q6MQZ3-F1
#
_cell.length_a   1.000
_cell.length_b   1.000
_cell.length_c   1.000
_cell.angle_alpha   90.00
_cell.angle_beta   90.00
_cell.angle_gamma   90.00
#
_symmetry.space_group_name_H-M   'P 1'
#
loop_
_entity.id
_entity.type
_entity.pdbx_description
1 polymer ?
#
loop_
_entity_poly.entity_id
_entity_poly.type
_entity_poly.pdbx_seq_one_letter_code
_entity_poly.pdbx_strand_id
1 'polypeptide(L)'
;MLNENPLGEIQKIENDIYRLQRRLEALRKENPPLEVKNYIFKNLNGEVTLRDLFDGKDRLLAIHNMGQGCRSCTLWADGYNAFLPALEEQFTVVLFSKDAPEVQRRFANDRGWRFNMVSHGGGLYIREQSVVPGRNNMPGLVYYERRGERIFKKNSSVVGPGDTFCPVWSLLSLAGIGMDEWTPQYRYWSRPERLDDGGMNLSL
;
A
#
# COMPACT_ATOMS: atom_id res chain seq x y z
N MET A 1 13.40 -40.54 17.59
CA MET A 1 12.83 -39.75 16.49
C MET A 1 13.73 -38.55 16.32
N LEU A 2 14.57 -38.54 15.28
CA LEU A 2 15.42 -37.39 14.97
C LEU A 2 14.48 -36.29 14.47
N ASN A 3 14.42 -35.16 15.17
CA ASN A 3 13.74 -33.97 14.66
C ASN A 3 14.41 -33.61 13.33
N GLU A 4 13.73 -33.82 12.21
CA GLU A 4 14.18 -33.31 10.92
C GLU A 4 14.27 -31.80 11.04
N ASN A 5 15.48 -31.28 10.84
CA ASN A 5 15.74 -29.86 10.89
C ASN A 5 15.01 -29.19 9.70
N PRO A 6 14.05 -28.27 9.93
CA PRO A 6 13.24 -27.69 8.86
C PRO A 6 14.03 -26.78 7.91
N LEU A 7 15.31 -26.47 8.20
CA LEU A 7 16.14 -25.59 7.37
C LEU A 7 16.17 -25.98 5.89
N GLY A 8 16.21 -27.28 5.57
CA GLY A 8 16.21 -27.73 4.18
C GLY A 8 14.90 -27.42 3.45
N GLU A 9 13.76 -27.53 4.14
CA GLU A 9 12.45 -27.18 3.59
C GLU A 9 12.29 -25.67 3.46
N ILE A 10 12.75 -24.89 4.45
CA ILE A 10 12.73 -23.41 4.41
C ILE A 10 13.47 -22.91 3.17
N GLN A 11 14.71 -23.35 2.95
CA GLN A 11 15.50 -22.92 1.78
C GLN A 11 14.86 -23.32 0.45
N LYS A 12 14.21 -24.48 0.40
CA LYS A 12 13.46 -24.91 -0.79
C LYS A 12 12.29 -23.98 -1.07
N ILE A 13 11.52 -23.63 -0.04
CA ILE A 13 10.38 -22.70 -0.14
C ILE A 13 10.86 -21.30 -0.56
N GLU A 14 11.95 -20.80 0.00
CA GLU A 14 12.54 -19.51 -0.38
C GLU A 14 12.92 -19.47 -1.87
N ASN A 15 13.56 -20.54 -2.37
CA ASN A 15 13.87 -20.67 -3.79
C ASN A 15 12.62 -20.75 -4.67
N ASP A 16 11.58 -21.45 -4.21
CA ASP A 16 10.30 -21.52 -4.91
C ASP A 16 9.60 -20.16 -4.96
N ILE A 17 9.63 -19.37 -3.88
CA ILE A 17 9.12 -18.00 -3.84
C ILE A 17 9.85 -17.15 -4.89
N TYR A 18 11.19 -17.20 -4.91
CA TYR A 18 11.98 -16.46 -5.91
C TYR A 18 11.60 -16.84 -7.34
N ARG A 19 11.50 -18.15 -7.63
CA ARG A 19 11.11 -18.64 -8.97
C ARG A 19 9.70 -18.19 -9.36
N LEU A 20 8.75 -18.23 -8.43
CA LEU A 20 7.37 -17.80 -8.67
C LEU A 20 7.28 -16.27 -8.86
N GLN A 21 8.06 -15.49 -8.12
CA GLN A 21 8.16 -14.04 -8.31
C GLN A 21 8.67 -13.70 -9.72
N ARG A 22 9.72 -14.36 -10.19
CA ARG A 22 10.22 -14.19 -11.57
C ARG A 22 9.17 -14.53 -12.63
N ARG A 23 8.40 -15.60 -12.41
CA ARG A 23 7.28 -15.96 -13.29
C ARG A 23 6.18 -14.89 -13.27
N LEU A 24 5.85 -14.35 -12.09
CA LEU A 24 4.86 -13.28 -11.93
C LEU A 24 5.30 -12.00 -12.66
N GLU A 25 6.57 -11.62 -12.57
CA GLU A 25 7.14 -10.49 -13.31
C GLU A 25 6.96 -10.64 -14.82
N ALA A 26 7.26 -11.82 -15.37
CA ALA A 26 7.07 -12.11 -16.79
C ALA A 26 5.60 -11.95 -17.21
N LEU A 27 4.66 -12.51 -16.43
CA LEU A 27 3.23 -12.37 -16.69
C LEU A 27 2.76 -10.91 -16.62
N ARG A 28 3.23 -10.13 -15.63
CA ARG A 28 2.90 -8.70 -15.50
C ARG A 28 3.42 -7.87 -16.67
N LYS A 29 4.57 -8.25 -17.24
CA LYS A 29 5.13 -7.62 -18.44
C LYS A 29 4.23 -7.87 -19.65
N GLU A 30 3.81 -9.11 -19.84
CA GLU A 30 2.97 -9.56 -20.97
C GLU A 30 1.49 -9.15 -20.84
N ASN A 31 1.01 -8.85 -19.63
CA ASN A 31 -0.40 -8.59 -19.37
C ASN A 31 -0.94 -7.43 -20.25
N PRO A 32 -1.95 -7.64 -21.12
CA PRO A 32 -2.46 -6.57 -21.97
C PRO A 32 -3.19 -5.51 -21.12
N PRO A 33 -2.89 -4.22 -21.31
CA PRO A 33 -3.53 -3.16 -20.55
C PRO A 33 -4.97 -2.93 -21.05
N LEU A 34 -5.89 -2.67 -20.12
CA LEU A 34 -7.31 -2.46 -20.40
C LEU A 34 -7.66 -0.98 -20.26
N GLU A 35 -8.34 -0.42 -21.26
CA GLU A 35 -8.78 0.97 -21.20
C GLU A 35 -9.75 1.20 -20.05
N VAL A 36 -9.64 2.37 -19.41
CA VAL A 36 -10.51 2.79 -18.30
C VAL A 36 -11.02 4.21 -18.52
N LYS A 37 -12.11 4.54 -17.84
CA LYS A 37 -12.73 5.88 -17.87
C LYS A 37 -11.79 6.90 -17.22
N ASN A 38 -11.95 8.17 -17.60
CA ASN A 38 -11.37 9.29 -16.87
C ASN A 38 -12.24 9.64 -15.66
N TYR A 39 -11.99 8.99 -14.51
CA TYR A 39 -12.79 9.18 -13.29
C TYR A 39 -12.54 10.54 -12.63
N ILE A 40 -13.51 11.02 -11.85
CA ILE A 40 -13.43 12.26 -11.07
C ILE A 40 -13.21 11.93 -9.59
N PHE A 41 -12.36 12.72 -8.96
CA PHE A 41 -12.02 12.66 -7.54
C PHE A 41 -12.11 14.06 -6.92
N LYS A 42 -11.98 14.13 -5.59
CA LYS A 42 -11.86 15.38 -4.87
C LYS A 42 -10.52 15.47 -4.15
N ASN A 43 -9.90 16.65 -4.17
CA ASN A 43 -8.79 17.01 -3.28
C ASN A 43 -9.13 18.34 -2.59
N LEU A 44 -8.17 18.93 -1.87
CA LEU A 44 -8.39 20.20 -1.15
C LEU A 44 -8.65 21.40 -2.08
N ASN A 45 -8.32 21.29 -3.36
CA ASN A 45 -8.49 22.34 -4.35
C ASN A 45 -9.78 22.16 -5.17
N GLY A 46 -10.58 21.13 -4.90
CA GLY A 46 -11.82 20.82 -5.61
C GLY A 46 -11.75 19.50 -6.37
N GLU A 47 -12.39 19.46 -7.54
CA GLU A 47 -12.45 18.27 -8.38
C GLU A 47 -11.19 18.10 -9.23
N VAL A 48 -10.78 16.85 -9.44
CA VAL A 48 -9.62 16.48 -10.26
C VAL A 48 -9.91 15.17 -10.98
N THR A 49 -9.46 15.02 -12.23
CA THR A 49 -9.69 13.79 -13.00
C THR A 49 -8.50 12.83 -12.95
N LEU A 50 -8.72 11.54 -13.23
CA LEU A 50 -7.64 10.55 -13.29
C LEU A 50 -6.52 10.94 -14.25
N ARG A 51 -6.88 11.57 -15.37
CA ARG A 51 -5.93 12.08 -16.36
C ARG A 51 -5.05 13.19 -15.78
N ASP A 52 -5.65 14.12 -15.03
CA ASP A 52 -4.90 15.24 -14.43
C ASP A 52 -3.89 14.75 -13.39
N LEU A 53 -4.21 13.65 -12.71
CA LEU A 53 -3.33 13.02 -11.71
C LEU A 53 -2.04 12.43 -12.28
N PHE A 54 -1.90 12.29 -13.61
CA PHE A 54 -0.62 11.88 -14.20
C PHE A 54 0.45 12.95 -14.10
N ASP A 55 0.08 14.22 -13.89
CA ASP A 55 1.01 15.33 -13.64
C ASP A 55 2.21 15.38 -14.60
N GLY A 56 1.91 15.39 -15.91
CA GLY A 56 2.93 15.46 -16.97
C GLY A 56 3.61 14.12 -17.31
N LYS A 57 3.42 13.07 -16.52
CA LYS A 57 3.94 11.72 -16.81
C LYS A 57 2.95 10.87 -17.62
N ASP A 58 3.40 9.68 -17.98
CA ASP A 58 2.63 8.64 -18.67
C ASP A 58 2.35 7.41 -17.80
N ARG A 59 2.88 7.39 -16.56
CA ARG A 59 2.80 6.26 -15.62
C ARG A 59 2.30 6.73 -14.26
N LEU A 60 1.24 6.10 -13.76
CA LEU A 60 0.66 6.41 -12.45
C LEU A 60 0.55 5.16 -11.59
N LEU A 61 1.06 5.24 -10.36
CA LEU A 61 0.85 4.24 -9.32
C LEU A 61 -0.22 4.74 -8.34
N ALA A 62 -1.38 4.09 -8.37
CA ALA A 62 -2.48 4.34 -7.46
C ALA A 62 -2.38 3.41 -6.25
N ILE A 63 -2.31 4.00 -5.06
CA ILE A 63 -2.37 3.30 -3.79
C ILE A 63 -3.82 3.37 -3.31
N HIS A 64 -4.56 2.27 -3.40
CA HIS A 64 -5.90 2.15 -2.83
C HIS A 64 -5.76 1.94 -1.32
N ASN A 65 -6.04 3.00 -0.57
CA ASN A 65 -6.04 3.03 0.87
C ASN A 65 -7.49 3.07 1.37
N MET A 66 -7.85 2.19 2.31
CA MET A 66 -9.23 2.13 2.80
C MET A 66 -9.62 3.31 3.71
N GLY A 67 -8.71 4.26 3.93
CA GLY A 67 -8.88 5.43 4.77
C GLY A 67 -8.25 5.26 6.15
N GLN A 68 -8.40 6.28 6.99
CA GLN A 68 -7.80 6.39 8.32
C GLN A 68 -8.13 5.21 9.25
N GLY A 69 -9.23 4.48 9.00
CA GLY A 69 -9.66 3.32 9.80
C GLY A 69 -8.93 2.00 9.50
N CYS A 70 -8.05 1.95 8.49
CA CYS A 70 -7.34 0.73 8.12
C CYS A 70 -5.88 0.76 8.59
N ARG A 71 -5.56 0.01 9.64
CA ARG A 71 -4.21 -0.06 10.23
C ARG A 71 -3.17 -0.64 9.26
N SER A 72 -3.49 -1.72 8.55
CA SER A 72 -2.60 -2.30 7.54
C SER A 72 -2.33 -1.34 6.38
N CYS A 73 -3.34 -0.62 5.91
CA CYS A 73 -3.18 0.41 4.87
C CYS A 73 -2.30 1.56 5.35
N THR A 74 -2.38 1.90 6.64
CA THR A 74 -1.53 2.92 7.27
C THR A 74 -0.08 2.45 7.31
N LEU A 75 0.19 1.23 7.79
CA LEU A 75 1.53 0.65 7.86
C LEU A 75 2.24 0.70 6.49
N TRP A 76 1.52 0.36 5.43
CA TRP A 76 2.03 0.40 4.07
C TRP A 76 2.33 1.81 3.59
N ALA A 77 1.40 2.74 3.79
CA ALA A 77 1.59 4.12 3.41
C ALA A 77 2.75 4.76 4.19
N ASP A 78 2.96 4.41 5.47
CA ASP A 78 4.15 4.83 6.21
C ASP A 78 5.44 4.31 5.56
N GLY A 79 5.47 3.03 5.16
CA GLY A 79 6.61 2.43 4.47
C GLY A 79 6.90 3.07 3.11
N TYR A 80 5.87 3.23 2.26
CA TYR A 80 6.02 3.87 0.96
C TYR A 80 6.37 5.34 1.05
N ASN A 81 5.98 6.03 2.12
CA ASN A 81 6.31 7.44 2.32
C ASN A 81 7.84 7.63 2.36
N ALA A 82 8.58 6.68 2.93
CA ALA A 82 10.04 6.70 2.95
C ALA A 82 10.67 6.47 1.57
N PHE A 83 10.03 5.67 0.71
CA PHE A 83 10.51 5.36 -0.64
C PHE A 83 9.93 6.25 -1.73
N LEU A 84 9.07 7.19 -1.36
CA LEU A 84 8.30 8.01 -2.29
C LEU A 84 9.19 8.71 -3.34
N PRO A 85 10.34 9.32 -3.00
CA PRO A 85 11.20 9.96 -4.01
C PRO A 85 11.69 9.01 -5.11
N ALA A 86 12.04 7.77 -4.75
CA ALA A 86 12.50 6.77 -5.72
C ALA A 86 11.34 6.27 -6.59
N LEU A 87 10.14 6.12 -6.02
CA LEU A 87 8.95 5.76 -6.79
C LEU A 87 8.55 6.90 -7.75
N GLU A 88 8.63 8.13 -7.28
CA GLU A 88 8.34 9.35 -8.05
C GLU A 88 9.40 9.67 -9.10
N GLU A 89 10.48 8.90 -9.23
CA GLU A 89 11.32 8.95 -10.43
C GLU A 89 10.59 8.30 -11.61
N GLN A 90 9.94 7.16 -11.37
CA GLN A 90 9.36 6.29 -12.40
C GLN A 90 7.85 6.52 -12.63
N PHE A 91 7.14 7.00 -11.60
CA PHE A 91 5.68 7.11 -11.60
C PHE A 91 5.24 8.49 -11.11
N THR A 92 3.99 8.83 -11.36
CA THR A 92 3.25 9.73 -10.47
C THR A 92 2.57 8.86 -9.42
N VAL A 93 2.81 9.12 -8.14
CA VAL A 93 2.29 8.29 -7.05
C VAL A 93 1.14 9.03 -6.37
N VAL A 94 -0.03 8.40 -6.33
CA VAL A 94 -1.23 9.01 -5.74
C VAL A 94 -1.90 8.03 -4.79
N LEU A 95 -2.22 8.49 -3.59
CA LEU A 95 -2.96 7.72 -2.59
C LEU A 95 -4.45 8.08 -2.68
N PHE A 96 -5.26 7.05 -2.95
CA PHE A 96 -6.70 7.14 -3.10
C PHE A 96 -7.36 6.59 -1.84
N SER A 97 -8.28 7.35 -1.24
CA SER A 97 -9.13 6.80 -0.17
C SER A 97 -10.56 7.31 -0.25
N LYS A 98 -11.46 6.69 0.53
CA LYS A 98 -12.86 7.12 0.63
C LYS A 98 -13.04 8.38 1.47
N ASP A 99 -12.05 8.73 2.29
CA ASP A 99 -12.16 9.81 3.26
C ASP A 99 -12.24 11.16 2.56
N ALA A 100 -12.95 12.12 3.15
CA ALA A 100 -13.01 13.48 2.62
C ALA A 100 -11.62 14.15 2.59
N PRO A 101 -11.34 15.08 1.65
CA PRO A 101 -10.01 15.69 1.51
C PRO A 101 -9.44 16.29 2.81
N GLU A 102 -10.28 16.88 3.66
CA GLU A 102 -9.85 17.47 4.92
C GLU A 102 -9.44 16.40 5.94
N VAL A 103 -10.11 15.25 5.93
CA VAL A 103 -9.75 14.08 6.76
C VAL A 103 -8.44 13.50 6.27
N GLN A 104 -8.28 13.32 4.96
CA GLN A 104 -7.03 12.86 4.35
C GLN A 104 -5.86 13.76 4.75
N ARG A 105 -6.02 15.09 4.64
CA ARG A 105 -4.97 16.05 4.99
C ARG A 105 -4.57 15.99 6.46
N ARG A 106 -5.54 15.95 7.39
CA ARG A 106 -5.23 15.82 8.83
C ARG A 106 -4.45 14.54 9.10
N PHE A 107 -4.93 13.42 8.58
CA PHE A 107 -4.28 12.13 8.78
C PHE A 107 -2.87 12.10 8.17
N ALA A 108 -2.70 12.62 6.96
CA ALA A 108 -1.38 12.73 6.32
C ALA A 108 -0.42 13.59 7.15
N ASN A 109 -0.87 14.73 7.68
CA ASN A 109 -0.05 15.59 8.53
C ASN A 109 0.39 14.85 9.81
N ASP A 110 -0.53 14.14 10.48
CA ASP A 110 -0.23 13.38 11.69
C ASP A 110 0.78 12.25 11.44
N ARG A 111 0.81 11.71 10.22
CA ARG A 111 1.75 10.66 9.79
C ARG A 111 3.02 11.19 9.12
N GLY A 112 3.11 12.49 8.84
CA GLY A 112 4.18 13.07 8.02
C GLY A 112 4.20 12.55 6.57
N TRP A 113 3.05 12.14 6.04
CA TRP A 113 2.92 11.65 4.68
C TRP A 113 3.05 12.77 3.65
N ARG A 114 3.74 12.49 2.55
CA ARG A 114 3.98 13.44 1.46
C ARG A 114 3.28 13.10 0.15
N PHE A 115 2.43 12.08 0.14
CA PHE A 115 1.69 11.68 -1.05
C PHE A 115 0.79 12.80 -1.58
N ASN A 116 0.65 12.85 -2.91
CA ASN A 116 -0.57 13.42 -3.49
C ASN A 116 -1.75 12.52 -3.10
N MET A 117 -2.81 13.11 -2.56
CA MET A 117 -3.98 12.36 -2.06
C MET A 117 -5.26 12.84 -2.72
N VAL A 118 -6.11 11.89 -3.08
CA VAL A 118 -7.45 12.18 -3.62
C VAL A 118 -8.52 11.31 -2.98
N SER A 119 -9.70 11.88 -2.82
CA SER A 119 -10.89 11.22 -2.34
C SER A 119 -11.71 10.68 -3.50
N HIS A 120 -11.99 9.38 -3.47
CA HIS A 120 -12.96 8.75 -4.38
C HIS A 120 -14.36 8.65 -3.75
N GLY A 121 -14.54 9.05 -2.48
CA GLY A 121 -15.84 9.11 -1.79
C GLY A 121 -16.68 7.83 -1.75
N GLY A 122 -16.08 6.65 -2.02
CA GLY A 122 -16.82 5.40 -2.24
C GLY A 122 -17.62 5.32 -3.56
N GLY A 123 -17.34 6.22 -4.50
CA GLY A 123 -18.00 6.34 -5.80
C GLY A 123 -17.58 5.29 -6.84
N LEU A 124 -17.90 5.56 -8.11
CA LEU A 124 -17.80 4.58 -9.18
C LEU A 124 -16.37 4.04 -9.40
N TYR A 125 -15.35 4.90 -9.28
CA TYR A 125 -13.96 4.51 -9.46
C TYR A 125 -13.59 3.25 -8.67
N ILE A 126 -13.78 3.26 -7.35
CA ILE A 126 -13.31 2.16 -6.52
C ILE A 126 -14.13 0.88 -6.72
N ARG A 127 -15.38 0.99 -7.18
CA ARG A 127 -16.25 -0.16 -7.48
C ARG A 127 -15.80 -0.86 -8.77
N GLU A 128 -15.41 -0.09 -9.79
CA GLU A 128 -14.97 -0.63 -11.08
C GLU A 128 -13.47 -0.98 -11.09
N GLN A 129 -12.66 -0.29 -10.28
CA GLN A 129 -11.19 -0.41 -10.30
C GLN A 129 -10.62 -1.19 -9.12
N SER A 130 -11.47 -1.77 -8.26
CA SER A 130 -11.07 -2.66 -7.18
C SER A 130 -10.06 -3.72 -7.64
N VAL A 131 -9.14 -4.04 -6.75
CA VAL A 131 -8.10 -5.05 -6.98
C VAL A 131 -8.61 -6.48 -6.79
N VAL A 132 -9.83 -6.65 -6.26
CA VAL A 132 -10.51 -7.94 -6.14
C VAL A 132 -11.84 -7.90 -6.88
N PRO A 133 -12.07 -8.76 -7.89
CA PRO A 133 -13.34 -8.84 -8.60
C PRO A 133 -14.53 -9.02 -7.65
N GLY A 134 -15.60 -8.24 -7.86
CA GLY A 134 -16.82 -8.30 -7.06
C GLY A 134 -16.72 -7.69 -5.66
N ARG A 135 -15.57 -7.14 -5.26
CA ARG A 135 -15.42 -6.38 -4.01
C ARG A 135 -15.35 -4.88 -4.32
N ASN A 136 -15.89 -4.07 -3.40
CA ASN A 136 -15.79 -2.62 -3.46
C ASN A 136 -14.42 -2.15 -2.93
N ASN A 137 -14.40 -1.16 -2.03
CA ASN A 137 -13.20 -0.55 -1.46
C ASN A 137 -12.24 -1.56 -0.83
N MET A 138 -11.28 -2.03 -1.61
CA MET A 138 -10.25 -2.99 -1.21
C MET A 138 -8.88 -2.32 -1.17
N PRO A 139 -8.04 -2.69 -0.21
CA PRO A 139 -6.67 -2.20 -0.15
C PRO A 139 -5.88 -2.81 -1.32
N GLY A 140 -5.14 -1.96 -2.05
CA GLY A 140 -4.60 -2.35 -3.35
C GLY A 140 -3.52 -1.44 -3.92
N LEU A 141 -2.74 -1.95 -4.85
CA LEU A 141 -1.91 -1.18 -5.77
C LEU A 141 -2.45 -1.34 -7.18
N VAL A 142 -2.58 -0.23 -7.92
CA VAL A 142 -2.97 -0.26 -9.32
C VAL A 142 -2.03 0.59 -10.15
N TYR A 143 -1.53 0.02 -11.24
CA TYR A 143 -0.66 0.69 -12.19
C TYR A 143 -1.43 1.08 -13.44
N TYR A 144 -1.43 2.38 -13.74
CA TYR A 144 -2.06 2.96 -14.92
C TYR A 144 -1.02 3.53 -15.89
N GLU A 145 -1.33 3.43 -17.18
CA GLU A 145 -0.58 4.03 -18.28
C GLU A 145 -1.46 5.04 -19.01
N ARG A 146 -0.89 6.18 -19.39
CA ARG A 146 -1.55 7.19 -20.24
C ARG A 146 -0.98 7.12 -21.65
N ARG A 147 -1.86 7.11 -22.66
CA ARG A 147 -1.49 7.14 -24.09
C ARG A 147 -2.33 8.21 -24.77
N GLY A 148 -1.76 9.41 -24.86
CA GLY A 148 -2.51 10.62 -25.26
C GLY A 148 -3.64 10.91 -24.27
N GLU A 149 -4.88 10.90 -24.77
CA GLU A 149 -6.09 11.17 -23.97
C GLU A 149 -6.67 9.93 -23.29
N ARG A 150 -6.16 8.74 -23.61
CA ARG A 150 -6.69 7.46 -23.11
C ARG A 150 -5.85 6.96 -21.93
N ILE A 151 -6.52 6.31 -20.98
CA ILE A 151 -5.93 5.76 -19.76
C ILE A 151 -6.16 4.26 -19.77
N PHE A 152 -5.14 3.49 -19.39
CA PHE A 152 -5.22 2.05 -19.33
C PHE A 152 -4.75 1.53 -17.97
N LYS A 153 -5.49 0.58 -17.39
CA LYS A 153 -5.05 -0.20 -16.23
C LYS A 153 -4.19 -1.36 -16.74
N LYS A 154 -2.92 -1.39 -16.37
CA LYS A 154 -1.96 -2.41 -16.81
C LYS A 154 -1.81 -3.53 -15.79
N ASN A 155 -1.63 -3.24 -14.52
CA ASN A 155 -1.45 -4.27 -13.48
C ASN A 155 -2.11 -3.83 -12.17
N SER A 156 -2.47 -4.80 -11.32
CA SER A 156 -2.88 -4.51 -9.95
C SER A 156 -2.54 -5.65 -8.99
N SER A 157 -2.48 -5.34 -7.69
CA SER A 157 -2.30 -6.34 -6.63
C SER A 157 -3.11 -5.98 -5.40
N VAL A 158 -3.56 -7.01 -4.69
CA VAL A 158 -4.11 -6.88 -3.32
C VAL A 158 -2.98 -6.65 -2.35
N VAL A 159 -3.34 -6.03 -1.24
CA VAL A 159 -2.47 -5.39 -0.29
C VAL A 159 -3.02 -5.64 1.11
N GLY A 160 -2.39 -6.52 1.90
CA GLY A 160 -2.82 -6.86 3.25
C GLY A 160 -1.80 -7.74 3.96
N PRO A 161 -2.11 -8.31 5.14
CA PRO A 161 -1.20 -9.19 5.86
C PRO A 161 -0.57 -10.27 4.96
N GLY A 162 0.76 -10.41 5.04
CA GLY A 162 1.52 -11.45 4.32
C GLY A 162 1.83 -11.13 2.85
N ASP A 163 1.51 -9.93 2.39
CA ASP A 163 1.90 -9.48 1.05
C ASP A 163 3.43 -9.32 0.89
N THR A 164 3.85 -9.13 -0.37
CA THR A 164 5.27 -8.98 -0.73
C THR A 164 5.76 -7.54 -0.83
N PHE A 165 4.90 -6.56 -0.59
CA PHE A 165 5.18 -5.13 -0.67
C PHE A 165 5.41 -4.46 0.68
N CYS A 166 5.20 -5.16 1.80
CA CYS A 166 5.53 -4.71 3.14
C CYS A 166 6.54 -5.67 3.79
N PRO A 167 7.81 -5.28 3.95
CA PRO A 167 8.86 -6.19 4.45
C PRO A 167 8.65 -6.62 5.91
N VAL A 168 7.84 -5.87 6.68
CA VAL A 168 7.52 -6.17 8.08
C VAL A 168 7.01 -7.61 8.24
N TRP A 169 6.19 -8.11 7.30
CA TRP A 169 5.64 -9.46 7.40
C TRP A 169 6.73 -10.54 7.33
N SER A 170 7.69 -10.39 6.40
CA SER A 170 8.80 -11.33 6.30
C SER A 170 9.71 -11.26 7.52
N LEU A 171 9.94 -10.07 8.07
CA LEU A 171 10.76 -9.89 9.28
C LEU A 171 10.10 -10.50 10.53
N LEU A 172 8.78 -10.36 10.68
CA LEU A 172 8.03 -11.01 11.76
C LEU A 172 8.07 -12.54 11.62
N SER A 173 7.91 -13.05 10.40
CA SER A 173 8.00 -14.48 10.11
C SER A 173 9.37 -15.09 10.48
N LEU A 174 10.47 -14.35 10.28
CA LEU A 174 11.80 -14.78 10.73
C LEU A 174 11.89 -14.97 12.25
N ALA A 175 11.11 -14.21 13.02
CA ALA A 175 10.99 -14.35 14.47
C ALA A 175 9.95 -15.42 14.87
N GLY A 176 9.32 -16.10 13.91
CA GLY A 176 8.26 -17.07 14.15
C GLY A 176 6.91 -16.44 14.50
N ILE A 177 6.71 -15.14 14.25
CA ILE A 177 5.47 -14.43 14.59
C ILE A 177 4.52 -14.46 13.39
N GLY A 178 3.37 -15.13 13.57
CA GLY A 178 2.30 -15.24 12.58
C GLY A 178 1.49 -13.95 12.37
N MET A 179 0.74 -13.91 11.27
CA MET A 179 -0.14 -12.78 10.92
C MET A 179 -1.37 -12.66 11.82
N ASP A 180 -1.74 -13.75 12.51
CA ASP A 180 -2.79 -13.83 13.51
C ASP A 180 -2.31 -13.43 14.91
N GLU A 181 -0.99 -13.44 15.14
CA GLU A 181 -0.37 -13.07 16.42
C GLU A 181 -0.03 -11.58 16.52
N TRP A 182 0.16 -10.90 15.39
CA TRP A 182 0.50 -9.48 15.36
C TRP A 182 -0.38 -8.68 14.39
N THR A 183 -0.85 -7.52 14.86
CA THR A 183 -1.59 -6.57 14.02
C THR A 183 -0.98 -5.17 14.11
N PRO A 184 -0.85 -4.44 12.99
CA PRO A 184 -0.30 -3.10 13.00
C PRO A 184 -1.07 -2.18 13.94
N GLN A 185 -0.36 -1.24 14.57
CA GLN A 185 -0.94 -0.19 15.40
C GLN A 185 -0.68 1.18 14.79
N TYR A 186 -1.52 2.16 15.11
CA TYR A 186 -1.28 3.54 14.69
C TYR A 186 -0.09 4.17 15.42
N ARG A 187 0.23 3.71 16.63
CA ARG A 187 1.37 4.15 17.43
C ARG A 187 1.98 2.94 18.13
N TYR A 188 3.31 2.85 18.13
CA TYR A 188 4.07 1.75 18.73
C TYR A 188 4.82 2.14 20.01
N TRP A 189 4.61 3.38 20.49
CA TRP A 189 5.27 3.84 21.71
C TRP A 189 4.75 3.05 22.92
N SER A 190 5.69 2.43 23.65
CA SER A 190 5.48 1.89 24.98
C SER A 190 6.15 2.81 26.00
N ARG A 191 5.47 3.05 27.13
CA ARG A 191 6.04 3.82 28.23
C ARG A 191 7.20 3.02 28.84
N PRO A 192 8.40 3.58 28.98
CA PRO A 192 9.49 2.88 29.65
C PRO A 192 9.18 2.79 31.15
N GLU A 193 9.39 1.60 31.74
CA GLU A 193 9.17 1.36 33.18
C GLU A 193 10.13 2.17 34.07
N ARG A 194 11.32 2.47 33.55
CA ARG A 194 12.32 3.36 34.14
C ARG A 194 12.67 4.46 33.16
N LEU A 195 12.76 5.68 33.67
CA LEU A 195 13.22 6.83 32.90
C LEU A 195 14.74 6.76 32.69
N ASP A 196 15.24 7.48 31.69
CA ASP A 196 16.67 7.51 31.34
C ASP A 196 17.56 8.04 32.48
N ASP A 197 16.97 8.75 33.44
CA ASP A 197 17.61 9.25 34.66
C ASP A 197 17.58 8.25 35.84
N GLY A 198 17.08 7.03 35.62
CA GLY A 198 16.96 5.99 36.64
C GLY A 198 15.74 6.14 37.56
N GLY A 199 14.91 7.16 37.35
CA GLY A 199 13.65 7.34 38.06
C GLY A 199 12.63 6.25 37.75
N MET A 200 11.92 5.75 38.76
CA MET A 200 10.73 4.93 38.53
C MET A 200 9.64 5.77 37.90
N ASN A 201 9.10 5.30 36.78
CA ASN A 201 8.11 6.05 36.01
C ASN A 201 6.70 5.87 36.60
N LEU A 202 6.41 6.54 37.72
CA LEU A 202 5.14 6.42 38.45
C LEU A 202 3.96 6.95 37.59
N SER A 203 2.87 6.19 37.54
CA SER A 203 1.60 6.64 36.98
C SER A 203 0.94 7.60 37.96
N LEU A 204 1.01 8.91 37.70
CA LEU A 204 0.10 9.88 38.29
C LEU A 204 -1.27 9.79 37.61
#